data_AF-A0A3M9YXV2-F1
#
_entry.id   AF-A0A3M9YXV2-F1
#
_cell.length_a   1.000
_cell.length_b   1.000
_cell.length_c   1.000
_cell.angle_alpha   90.00
_cell.angle_beta   90.00
_cell.angle_gamma   90.00
#
_symmetry.space_group_name_H-M   'P 1'
#
loop_
_entity.id
_entity.type
_entity.pdbx_description
1 polymer ?
#
loop_
_entity_poly.entity_id
_entity_poly.type
_entity_poly.pdbx_seq_one_letter_code
_entity_poly.pdbx_strand_id
1 'polypeptide(L)'
;MEVDPHTSGNTIYLTSTGQRIILRGKAVAFVLALITTDRGNFLTRDELHRLQAWKMMSSGSVGKQAARITDKINGSLGPIIEWGLKTGNWRFTPAMHASIPEPTRQQCRSILSRNDWQAILRFDTVPAQSAARWMQLCGSALADMTEGKAAEGYRKLREAIELSDHEGIATISDVLATRLGQALPRAHLPVPSVSATSAFIEAAEARRMAAYARLSPSKDWSHQLDLLHRRLLRMIQSGDTATQSILLNAMAVLARRLGRMDHALDCIREAAALAIFSGDIVLIQNISFNFGNIITGIARDDPGAFPPETYLGLLQLDIELRERLQIGKDSAQAELLYAYLSYEQGNFDDARTYLAKADAIIAQSRQALDLALRSRLFGLLACDTHAPCSQQFADGLAALRKAAETYEQHGNLVAAEEVRRDLASRAGL
;
A
#
# COMPACT_ATOMS: atom_id res chain seq x y z
N MET A 1 39.05 21.49 4.16
CA MET A 1 38.61 21.62 2.76
C MET A 1 37.40 22.54 2.74
N GLU A 2 37.35 23.48 1.81
CA GLU A 2 36.28 24.48 1.72
C GLU A 2 35.30 24.07 0.62
N VAL A 3 34.00 24.09 0.97
CA VAL A 3 32.91 23.92 0.01
C VAL A 3 32.23 25.27 -0.13
N ASP A 4 32.39 25.89 -1.30
CA ASP A 4 31.74 27.16 -1.62
C ASP A 4 30.67 26.90 -2.69
N PRO A 5 29.40 26.75 -2.28
CA PRO A 5 28.30 26.61 -3.22
C PRO A 5 27.92 27.98 -3.78
N HIS A 6 28.07 28.14 -5.10
CA HIS A 6 27.67 29.37 -5.78
C HIS A 6 26.15 29.58 -5.63
N THR A 7 25.72 30.83 -5.47
CA THR A 7 24.31 31.25 -5.33
C THR A 7 23.35 30.72 -6.39
N SER A 8 23.84 30.28 -7.56
CA SER A 8 23.03 29.73 -8.65
C SER A 8 22.73 28.23 -8.50
N GLY A 9 23.29 27.53 -7.50
CA GLY A 9 23.07 26.10 -7.24
C GLY A 9 23.69 25.14 -8.26
N ASN A 10 24.24 25.65 -9.37
CA ASN A 10 24.73 24.84 -10.50
C ASN A 10 26.25 24.62 -10.51
N THR A 11 26.98 25.25 -9.59
CA THR A 11 28.44 25.14 -9.47
C THR A 11 28.85 25.06 -8.00
N ILE A 12 29.74 24.13 -7.69
CA ILE A 12 30.40 24.01 -6.38
C ILE A 12 31.90 24.02 -6.58
N TYR A 13 32.59 24.74 -5.70
CA TYR A 13 34.02 24.68 -5.58
C TYR A 13 34.41 23.78 -4.42
N LEU A 14 35.31 22.84 -4.69
CA LEU A 14 35.93 22.00 -3.69
C LEU A 14 37.42 22.35 -3.62
N THR A 15 37.87 22.81 -2.44
CA THR A 15 39.25 23.25 -2.24
C THR A 15 39.95 22.44 -1.15
N SER A 16 41.02 21.73 -1.48
CA SER A 16 41.85 20.97 -0.54
C SER A 16 43.33 21.23 -0.81
N THR A 17 44.12 21.48 0.24
CA THR A 17 45.60 21.59 0.17
C THR A 17 46.13 22.44 -1.00
N GLY A 18 45.51 23.60 -1.26
CA GLY A 18 45.91 24.53 -2.34
C GLY A 18 45.44 24.15 -3.74
N GLN A 19 44.73 23.03 -3.91
CA GLN A 19 44.10 22.62 -5.16
C GLN A 19 42.59 22.93 -5.12
N ARG A 20 42.05 23.41 -6.24
CA ARG A 20 40.64 23.74 -6.41
C ARG A 20 40.07 23.03 -7.62
N ILE A 21 38.97 22.29 -7.45
CA ILE A 21 38.20 21.71 -8.54
C ILE A 21 36.83 22.40 -8.64
N ILE A 22 36.41 22.66 -9.87
CA ILE A 22 35.11 23.24 -10.19
C ILE A 22 34.18 22.11 -10.63
N LEU A 23 33.09 21.91 -9.89
CA LEU A 23 32.07 20.92 -10.20
C LEU A 23 30.85 21.59 -10.82
N ARG A 24 30.23 20.89 -11.80
CA ARG A 24 29.02 21.36 -12.50
C ARG A 24 28.05 20.19 -12.73
N GLY A 25 26.76 20.52 -12.87
CA GLY A 25 25.71 19.55 -13.23
C GLY A 25 25.59 18.39 -12.23
N LYS A 26 25.58 17.15 -12.72
CA LYS A 26 25.43 15.94 -11.89
C LYS A 26 26.47 15.82 -10.76
N ALA A 27 27.69 16.32 -10.97
CA ALA A 27 28.72 16.30 -9.95
C ALA A 27 28.39 17.21 -8.75
N VAL A 28 27.68 18.32 -8.99
CA VAL A 28 27.19 19.20 -7.91
C VAL A 28 26.14 18.45 -7.09
N ALA A 29 25.12 17.87 -7.74
CA ALA A 29 24.08 17.10 -7.05
C ALA A 29 24.63 15.93 -6.23
N PHE A 30 25.62 15.20 -6.78
CA PHE A 30 26.29 14.11 -6.08
C PHE A 30 27.06 14.58 -4.84
N VAL A 31 27.86 15.64 -4.98
CA VAL A 31 28.64 16.16 -3.85
C VAL A 31 27.74 16.76 -2.79
N LEU A 32 26.71 17.52 -3.18
CA LEU A 32 25.72 18.01 -2.22
C LEU A 32 25.11 16.85 -1.43
N ALA A 33 24.69 15.77 -2.10
CA ALA A 33 24.12 14.60 -1.44
C ALA A 33 25.11 13.98 -0.43
N LEU A 34 26.39 13.86 -0.78
CA LEU A 34 27.45 13.37 0.13
C LEU A 34 27.71 14.29 1.34
N ILE A 35 27.51 15.61 1.19
CA ILE A 35 27.65 16.56 2.31
C ILE A 35 26.48 16.41 3.28
N THR A 36 25.29 16.17 2.72
CA THR A 36 24.05 16.14 3.47
C THR A 36 23.72 14.79 4.08
N THR A 37 24.38 13.70 3.67
CA THR A 37 24.25 12.41 4.35
C THR A 37 24.73 12.52 5.80
N ASP A 38 24.05 11.79 6.69
CA ASP A 38 24.41 11.76 8.10
C ASP A 38 25.85 11.27 8.30
N ARG A 39 26.48 11.75 9.38
CA ARG A 39 27.92 11.60 9.63
C ARG A 39 28.38 10.16 9.46
N GLY A 40 29.12 9.90 8.38
CA GLY A 40 29.78 8.62 8.10
C GLY A 40 28.97 7.59 7.31
N ASN A 41 27.73 7.89 6.93
CA ASN A 41 26.91 6.97 6.15
C ASN A 41 27.21 7.04 4.65
N PHE A 42 27.04 5.90 3.99
CA PHE A 42 27.22 5.74 2.55
C PHE A 42 25.97 6.20 1.79
N LEU A 43 26.15 7.16 0.88
CA LEU A 43 25.17 7.50 -0.15
C LEU A 43 25.11 6.38 -1.19
N THR A 44 23.95 5.78 -1.37
CA THR A 44 23.72 4.71 -2.33
C THR A 44 23.41 5.23 -3.73
N ARG A 45 23.62 4.36 -4.72
CA ARG A 45 23.27 4.58 -6.12
C ARG A 45 21.79 4.91 -6.31
N ASP A 46 20.91 4.23 -5.58
CA ASP A 46 19.47 4.38 -5.75
C ASP A 46 18.96 5.67 -5.09
N GLU A 47 19.56 6.12 -3.98
CA GLU A 47 19.32 7.46 -3.42
C GLU A 47 19.78 8.55 -4.39
N LEU A 48 20.97 8.39 -4.97
CA LEU A 48 21.48 9.34 -5.96
C LEU A 48 20.61 9.39 -7.22
N HIS A 49 20.03 8.26 -7.65
CA HIS A 49 19.15 8.18 -8.82
C HIS A 49 17.86 8.97 -8.66
N ARG A 50 17.37 9.14 -7.42
CA ARG A 50 16.12 9.88 -7.12
C ARG A 50 16.23 11.39 -7.34
N LEU A 51 17.45 11.94 -7.31
CA LEU A 51 17.68 13.36 -7.59
C LEU A 51 17.29 13.70 -9.03
N GLN A 52 16.62 14.84 -9.25
CA GLN A 52 16.18 15.28 -10.58
C GLN A 52 17.32 15.30 -11.61
N ALA A 53 18.54 15.67 -11.20
CA ALA A 53 19.71 15.69 -12.06
C ALA A 53 20.11 14.29 -12.59
N TRP A 54 19.66 13.22 -11.93
CA TRP A 54 20.02 11.82 -12.18
C TRP A 54 18.84 10.96 -12.64
N LYS A 55 17.60 11.40 -12.41
CA LYS A 55 16.36 10.65 -12.65
C LYS A 55 16.18 10.10 -14.07
N MET A 56 16.72 10.80 -15.08
CA MET A 56 16.66 10.37 -16.49
C MET A 56 17.68 9.28 -16.86
N MET A 57 18.60 8.93 -15.97
CA MET A 57 19.57 7.86 -16.22
C MET A 57 19.01 6.51 -15.77
N SER A 58 19.46 5.41 -16.37
CA SER A 58 19.22 4.10 -15.76
C SER A 58 20.07 3.95 -14.49
N SER A 59 19.57 3.24 -13.47
CA SER A 59 20.26 3.06 -12.19
C SER A 59 21.70 2.52 -12.37
N GLY A 60 21.92 1.56 -13.27
CA GLY A 60 23.27 1.08 -13.62
C GLY A 60 24.20 2.16 -14.22
N SER A 61 23.66 3.14 -14.94
CA SER A 61 24.41 4.27 -15.48
C SER A 61 24.73 5.31 -14.41
N VAL A 62 23.85 5.49 -13.42
CA VAL A 62 24.10 6.35 -12.25
C VAL A 62 25.36 5.90 -11.54
N GLY A 63 25.45 4.60 -11.21
CA GLY A 63 26.61 4.06 -10.49
C GLY A 63 27.94 4.23 -11.24
N LYS A 64 27.94 3.98 -12.56
CA LYS A 64 29.13 4.21 -13.40
C LYS A 64 29.54 5.68 -13.45
N GLN A 65 28.58 6.59 -13.53
CA GLN A 65 28.85 8.01 -13.62
C GLN A 65 29.29 8.60 -12.27
N ALA A 66 28.68 8.18 -11.16
CA ALA A 66 29.11 8.55 -9.81
C ALA A 66 30.54 8.05 -9.53
N ALA A 67 30.88 6.85 -10.00
CA ALA A 67 32.25 6.36 -9.92
C ALA A 67 33.25 7.24 -10.68
N ARG A 68 32.94 7.63 -11.92
CA ARG A 68 33.81 8.55 -12.69
C ARG A 68 33.99 9.91 -12.00
N ILE A 69 32.94 10.43 -11.37
CA ILE A 69 33.01 11.69 -10.61
C ILE A 69 33.90 11.52 -9.38
N THR A 70 33.76 10.40 -8.67
CA THR A 70 34.59 10.07 -7.51
C THR A 70 36.06 9.91 -7.89
N ASP A 71 36.38 9.13 -8.94
CA ASP A 71 37.74 8.97 -9.46
C ASP A 71 38.35 10.34 -9.81
N LYS A 72 37.58 11.22 -10.47
CA LYS A 72 38.03 12.57 -10.84
C LYS A 72 38.32 13.45 -9.61
N ILE A 73 37.42 13.45 -8.62
CA ILE A 73 37.58 14.22 -7.39
C ILE A 73 38.79 13.71 -6.60
N ASN A 74 38.87 12.39 -6.39
CA ASN A 74 39.95 11.80 -5.61
C ASN A 74 41.32 11.95 -6.29
N GLY A 75 41.37 11.87 -7.63
CA GLY A 75 42.60 12.12 -8.38
C GLY A 75 43.08 13.58 -8.31
N SER A 76 42.18 14.53 -8.05
CA SER A 76 42.49 15.96 -8.01
C SER A 76 42.70 16.52 -6.60
N LEU A 77 42.12 15.91 -5.56
CA LEU A 77 42.13 16.44 -4.19
C LEU A 77 42.66 15.44 -3.15
N GLY A 78 43.12 14.25 -3.59
CA GLY A 78 43.42 13.11 -2.73
C GLY A 78 42.15 12.31 -2.38
N PRO A 79 42.30 11.16 -1.70
CA PRO A 79 41.22 10.19 -1.45
C PRO A 79 40.22 10.70 -0.39
N ILE A 80 39.43 11.70 -0.74
CA ILE A 80 38.46 12.33 0.15
C ILE A 80 37.09 11.64 0.14
N ILE A 81 36.80 10.85 -0.90
CA ILE A 81 35.59 10.02 -1.01
C ILE A 81 35.98 8.54 -0.94
N GLU A 82 35.35 7.81 -0.04
CA GLU A 82 35.48 6.37 0.11
C GLU A 82 34.39 5.61 -0.67
N TRP A 83 34.74 4.41 -1.11
CA TRP A 83 33.82 3.47 -1.75
C TRP A 83 33.43 2.39 -0.74
N GLY A 84 32.16 2.05 -0.64
CA GLY A 84 31.76 0.77 -0.04
C GLY A 84 31.70 -0.29 -1.14
N LEU A 85 30.99 0.05 -2.23
CA LEU A 85 30.95 -0.67 -3.49
C LEU A 85 31.20 0.32 -4.63
N LYS A 86 32.16 0.04 -5.51
CA LYS A 86 32.63 1.00 -6.53
C LYS A 86 31.51 1.67 -7.33
N THR A 87 30.45 0.95 -7.69
CA THR A 87 29.29 1.51 -8.42
C THR A 87 28.01 1.54 -7.59
N GLY A 88 28.10 1.19 -6.31
CA GLY A 88 26.95 0.97 -5.43
C GLY A 88 26.76 2.06 -4.39
N ASN A 89 27.84 2.54 -3.75
CA ASN A 89 27.72 3.54 -2.71
C ASN A 89 29.05 4.28 -2.39
N TRP A 90 28.93 5.50 -1.87
CA TRP A 90 30.02 6.45 -1.65
C TRP A 90 29.82 7.25 -0.37
N ARG A 91 30.89 7.65 0.31
CA ARG A 91 30.82 8.64 1.40
C ARG A 91 32.05 9.53 1.40
N PHE A 92 31.96 10.73 1.98
CA PHE A 92 33.19 11.41 2.38
C PHE A 92 33.90 10.63 3.49
N THR A 93 35.23 10.66 3.51
CA THR A 93 35.99 10.12 4.65
C THR A 93 35.48 10.76 5.95
N PRO A 94 35.49 10.06 7.09
CA PRO A 94 35.03 10.63 8.36
C PRO A 94 35.71 11.96 8.71
N ALA A 95 37.02 12.06 8.46
CA ALA A 95 37.79 13.29 8.66
C ALA A 95 37.30 14.43 7.74
N MET A 96 37.03 14.11 6.46
CA MET A 96 36.53 15.08 5.51
C MET A 96 35.13 15.57 5.90
N HIS A 97 34.21 14.65 6.22
CA HIS A 97 32.85 14.99 6.63
C HIS A 97 32.81 15.84 7.91
N ALA A 98 33.64 15.49 8.90
CA ALA A 98 33.79 16.25 10.13
C ALA A 98 34.35 17.67 9.92
N SER A 99 35.15 17.89 8.86
CA SER A 99 35.73 19.20 8.55
C SER A 99 34.74 20.20 7.92
N ILE A 100 33.55 19.76 7.50
CA ILE A 100 32.54 20.63 6.88
C ILE A 100 31.69 21.31 7.97
N PRO A 101 31.69 22.65 8.08
CA PRO A 101 30.91 23.38 9.07
C PRO A 101 29.39 23.17 8.89
N GLU A 102 28.64 23.15 9.99
CA GLU A 102 27.17 22.98 9.95
C GLU A 102 26.45 24.06 9.12
N PRO A 103 26.84 25.35 9.13
CA PRO A 103 26.24 26.35 8.24
C PRO A 103 26.37 25.99 6.74
N THR A 104 27.53 25.45 6.34
CA THR A 104 27.76 24.98 4.97
C THR A 104 26.89 23.78 4.65
N ARG A 105 26.69 22.85 5.61
CA ARG A 105 25.77 21.72 5.43
C ARG A 105 24.32 22.19 5.27
N GLN A 106 23.88 23.15 6.08
CA GLN A 106 22.56 23.76 5.96
C GLN A 106 22.36 24.46 4.61
N GLN A 107 23.37 25.16 4.12
CA GLN A 107 23.35 25.77 2.78
C GLN A 107 23.30 24.70 1.67
N CYS A 108 24.05 23.61 1.80
CA CYS A 108 23.97 22.49 0.86
C CYS A 108 22.58 21.82 0.88
N ARG A 109 22.00 21.64 2.07
CA ARG A 109 20.62 21.16 2.25
C ARG A 109 19.62 22.11 1.59
N SER A 110 19.79 23.43 1.71
CA SER A 110 18.86 24.39 1.10
C SER A 110 18.93 24.43 -0.43
N ILE A 111 20.11 24.15 -1.00
CA ILE A 111 20.29 24.01 -2.45
C ILE A 111 19.64 22.72 -2.96
N LEU A 112 19.78 21.61 -2.22
CA LEU A 112 19.06 20.37 -2.53
C LEU A 112 17.56 20.47 -2.24
N SER A 113 17.13 21.25 -1.24
CA SER A 113 15.73 21.28 -0.81
C SER A 113 14.82 22.04 -1.76
N ARG A 114 15.38 22.96 -2.54
CA ARG A 114 14.67 23.54 -3.69
C ARG A 114 14.38 22.51 -4.79
N ASN A 115 15.03 21.33 -4.79
CA ASN A 115 14.88 20.26 -5.79
C ASN A 115 15.18 18.86 -5.19
N ASP A 116 14.32 18.27 -4.35
CA ASP A 116 14.33 16.83 -3.98
C ASP A 116 15.07 16.35 -2.73
N TRP A 117 15.51 17.20 -1.79
CA TRP A 117 16.20 16.67 -0.59
C TRP A 117 15.37 15.66 0.23
N GLN A 118 14.05 15.82 0.29
CA GLN A 118 13.15 14.90 0.98
C GLN A 118 13.11 13.50 0.32
N ALA A 119 13.50 13.38 -0.96
CA ALA A 119 13.54 12.10 -1.67
C ALA A 119 14.78 11.25 -1.32
N ILE A 120 15.84 11.87 -0.76
CA ILE A 120 17.06 11.19 -0.30
C ILE A 120 16.90 10.66 1.12
N LEU A 121 16.01 11.22 1.94
CA LEU A 121 15.76 10.69 3.27
C LEU A 121 15.00 9.35 3.18
N ARG A 122 15.72 8.20 3.27
CA ARG A 122 15.59 7.20 4.37
C ARG A 122 15.99 5.76 4.03
N PHE A 123 16.65 5.14 5.02
CA PHE A 123 16.21 3.95 5.80
C PHE A 123 16.88 3.94 7.19
N ASP A 124 18.00 4.67 7.36
CA ASP A 124 18.86 4.58 8.56
C ASP A 124 18.43 5.46 9.75
N THR A 125 17.36 6.26 9.65
CA THR A 125 16.97 7.19 10.74
C THR A 125 15.97 6.61 11.73
N VAL A 126 15.38 5.44 11.49
CA VAL A 126 14.56 4.77 12.52
C VAL A 126 15.53 3.99 13.41
N PRO A 127 15.68 4.33 14.71
CA PRO A 127 16.52 3.55 15.60
C PRO A 127 16.11 2.09 15.52
N ALA A 128 17.07 1.17 15.35
CA ALA A 128 16.79 -0.26 15.16
C ALA A 128 15.90 -0.83 16.27
N GLN A 129 16.00 -0.26 17.48
CA GLN A 129 15.15 -0.61 18.62
C GLN A 129 13.70 -0.12 18.47
N SER A 130 13.47 1.04 17.87
CA SER A 130 12.13 1.55 17.53
C SER A 130 11.52 0.74 16.40
N ALA A 131 12.30 0.38 15.38
CA ALA A 131 11.86 -0.51 14.31
C ALA A 131 11.55 -1.93 14.85
N ALA A 132 12.41 -2.49 15.70
CA ALA A 132 12.19 -3.79 16.33
C ALA A 132 10.99 -3.79 17.27
N ARG A 133 10.80 -2.73 18.06
CA ARG A 133 9.62 -2.57 18.94
C ARG A 133 8.35 -2.40 18.13
N TRP A 134 8.39 -1.62 17.05
CA TRP A 134 7.28 -1.47 16.11
C TRP A 134 6.92 -2.83 15.48
N MET A 135 7.90 -3.57 14.94
CA MET A 135 7.71 -4.92 14.38
C MET A 135 7.20 -5.92 15.43
N GLN A 136 7.69 -5.86 16.67
CA GLN A 136 7.26 -6.73 17.76
C GLN A 136 5.81 -6.44 18.17
N LEU A 137 5.43 -5.16 18.29
CA LEU A 137 4.06 -4.75 18.58
C LEU A 137 3.12 -5.18 17.47
N CYS A 138 3.50 -4.96 16.22
CA CYS A 138 2.79 -5.39 15.03
C CYS A 138 2.62 -6.93 14.96
N GLY A 139 3.69 -7.70 15.19
CA GLY A 139 3.65 -9.17 15.18
C GLY A 139 2.88 -9.77 16.35
N SER A 140 3.03 -9.20 17.56
CA SER A 140 2.25 -9.62 18.72
C SER A 140 0.78 -9.25 18.58
N ALA A 141 0.47 -8.12 17.94
CA ALA A 141 -0.90 -7.73 17.63
C ALA A 141 -1.56 -8.72 16.66
N LEU A 142 -0.82 -9.19 15.66
CA LEU A 142 -1.30 -10.21 14.72
C LEU A 142 -1.63 -11.52 15.44
N ALA A 143 -0.72 -12.00 16.30
CA ALA A 143 -0.96 -13.21 17.10
C ALA A 143 -2.24 -13.09 17.92
N ASP A 144 -2.41 -11.97 18.64
CA ASP A 144 -3.60 -11.71 19.44
C ASP A 144 -4.87 -11.63 18.59
N MET A 145 -4.84 -10.96 17.43
CA MET A 145 -6.00 -10.89 16.53
C MET A 145 -6.37 -12.26 15.96
N THR A 146 -5.38 -13.10 15.60
CA THR A 146 -5.63 -14.46 15.09
C THR A 146 -6.07 -15.45 16.17
N GLU A 147 -5.80 -15.16 17.44
CA GLU A 147 -6.20 -15.98 18.60
C GLU A 147 -7.51 -15.51 19.25
N GLY A 148 -8.27 -14.60 18.60
CA GLY A 148 -9.53 -14.07 19.12
C GLY A 148 -9.39 -13.01 20.21
N LYS A 149 -8.18 -12.52 20.47
CA LYS A 149 -7.87 -11.41 21.40
C LYS A 149 -7.77 -10.08 20.67
N ALA A 150 -8.73 -9.78 19.79
CA ALA A 150 -8.66 -8.63 18.89
C ALA A 150 -8.42 -7.30 19.61
N ALA A 151 -9.08 -7.05 20.76
CA ALA A 151 -8.90 -5.85 21.57
C ALA A 151 -7.44 -5.60 21.99
N GLU A 152 -6.72 -6.65 22.36
CA GLU A 152 -5.31 -6.57 22.76
C GLU A 152 -4.40 -6.35 21.54
N GLY A 153 -4.75 -6.97 20.41
CA GLY A 153 -4.10 -6.70 19.13
C GLY A 153 -4.28 -5.25 18.68
N TYR A 154 -5.47 -4.68 18.81
CA TYR A 154 -5.73 -3.27 18.50
C TYR A 154 -4.91 -2.32 19.36
N ARG A 155 -4.80 -2.60 20.67
CA ARG A 155 -3.99 -1.80 21.59
C ARG A 155 -2.53 -1.77 21.14
N LYS A 156 -1.98 -2.92 20.77
CA LYS A 156 -0.59 -3.08 20.30
C LYS A 156 -0.36 -2.43 18.94
N LEU A 157 -1.33 -2.52 18.01
CA LEU A 157 -1.28 -1.76 16.76
C LEU A 157 -1.31 -0.25 16.99
N ARG A 158 -2.13 0.23 17.95
CA ARG A 158 -2.15 1.65 18.34
C ARG A 158 -0.80 2.10 18.88
N GLU A 159 -0.20 1.30 19.76
CA GLU A 159 1.14 1.55 20.31
C GLU A 159 2.22 1.54 19.21
N ALA A 160 2.08 0.68 18.19
CA ALA A 160 2.93 0.70 17.01
C ALA A 160 2.72 1.96 16.14
N ILE A 161 1.47 2.43 15.99
CA ILE A 161 1.15 3.66 15.26
C ILE A 161 1.68 4.90 16.00
N GLU A 162 1.64 4.94 17.32
CA GLU A 162 2.25 6.04 18.09
C GLU A 162 3.79 6.08 17.93
N LEU A 163 4.42 4.92 17.70
CA LEU A 163 5.83 4.85 17.30
C LEU A 163 6.07 5.29 15.83
N SER A 164 5.00 5.43 15.04
CA SER A 164 5.05 5.84 13.62
C SER A 164 5.02 7.36 13.39
N ASP A 165 4.79 8.17 14.44
CA ASP A 165 4.98 9.63 14.44
C ASP A 165 6.45 10.04 14.23
N HIS A 166 7.38 9.07 14.23
CA HIS A 166 8.71 9.29 13.70
C HIS A 166 8.58 9.61 12.21
N GLU A 167 8.97 10.84 11.83
CA GLU A 167 8.88 11.40 10.47
C GLU A 167 9.19 10.32 9.43
N GLY A 168 10.23 9.50 9.73
CA GLY A 168 10.67 8.20 9.18
C GLY A 168 9.64 7.29 8.51
N ILE A 169 8.54 7.06 9.21
CA ILE A 169 7.54 6.04 8.89
C ILE A 169 6.36 6.67 8.14
N ALA A 170 6.06 7.96 8.39
CA ALA A 170 5.03 8.73 7.68
C ALA A 170 5.33 8.89 6.16
N THR A 171 6.57 9.23 5.77
CA THR A 171 6.93 9.38 4.35
C THR A 171 6.96 8.05 3.58
N ILE A 172 7.15 6.91 4.29
CA ILE A 172 7.00 5.58 3.69
C ILE A 172 5.52 5.35 3.32
N SER A 173 4.60 5.79 4.18
CA SER A 173 3.15 5.71 3.94
C SER A 173 2.69 6.61 2.77
N ASP A 174 3.23 7.83 2.66
CA ASP A 174 2.87 8.79 1.60
C ASP A 174 3.34 8.38 0.19
N VAL A 175 4.55 7.82 0.08
CA VAL A 175 5.11 7.32 -1.20
C VAL A 175 4.34 6.10 -1.71
N LEU A 176 3.74 5.33 -0.81
CA LEU A 176 2.89 4.18 -1.14
C LEU A 176 1.46 4.61 -1.51
N ALA A 177 0.91 5.64 -0.84
CA ALA A 177 -0.43 6.18 -1.10
C ALA A 177 -0.59 6.80 -2.50
N THR A 178 0.43 7.53 -3.01
CA THR A 178 0.37 8.18 -4.33
C THR A 178 0.44 7.20 -5.52
N ARG A 179 0.87 5.95 -5.31
CA ARG A 179 1.03 4.95 -6.38
C ARG A 179 -0.19 4.07 -6.62
N LEU A 180 -1.23 4.17 -5.79
CA LEU A 180 -2.38 3.25 -5.81
C LEU A 180 -3.64 3.81 -6.50
N GLY A 181 -3.66 5.09 -6.85
CA GLY A 181 -4.86 5.79 -7.35
C GLY A 181 -5.08 5.83 -8.88
N GLN A 182 -4.47 4.94 -9.69
CA GLN A 182 -4.70 4.97 -11.14
C GLN A 182 -5.83 4.00 -11.57
N ALA A 183 -6.93 4.59 -12.04
CA ALA A 183 -8.07 3.89 -12.64
C ALA A 183 -7.65 3.03 -13.84
N LEU A 184 -7.97 1.73 -13.80
CA LEU A 184 -7.74 0.81 -14.91
C LEU A 184 -8.88 0.91 -15.95
N PRO A 185 -8.57 0.83 -17.26
CA PRO A 185 -9.59 0.77 -18.31
C PRO A 185 -10.36 -0.56 -18.31
N ARG A 186 -11.56 -0.57 -18.91
CA ARG A 186 -12.53 -1.69 -18.98
C ARG A 186 -11.91 -3.04 -19.34
N ALA A 187 -12.50 -4.12 -18.82
CA ALA A 187 -12.08 -5.50 -19.03
C ALA A 187 -11.85 -5.90 -20.49
N HIS A 188 -10.63 -6.40 -20.75
CA HIS A 188 -10.26 -7.13 -21.96
C HIS A 188 -9.57 -8.44 -21.58
N LEU A 189 -9.58 -9.37 -22.55
CA LEU A 189 -9.12 -10.77 -22.53
C LEU A 189 -7.82 -11.04 -21.73
N PRO A 190 -7.58 -12.29 -21.26
CA PRO A 190 -6.43 -12.63 -20.44
C PRO A 190 -5.12 -12.24 -21.12
N VAL A 191 -4.30 -11.48 -20.39
CA VAL A 191 -3.04 -10.90 -20.89
C VAL A 191 -1.98 -11.99 -21.00
N PRO A 192 -1.34 -12.17 -22.17
CA PRO A 192 -0.20 -13.06 -22.30
C PRO A 192 1.05 -12.41 -21.67
N SER A 193 1.81 -13.17 -20.86
CA SER A 193 3.06 -12.69 -20.26
C SER A 193 4.29 -13.14 -21.05
N VAL A 194 5.21 -12.22 -21.37
CA VAL A 194 6.57 -12.56 -21.84
C VAL A 194 7.65 -11.73 -21.13
N SER A 195 8.69 -12.46 -20.67
CA SER A 195 10.07 -12.16 -20.21
C SER A 195 10.44 -10.95 -19.31
N ALA A 196 11.30 -11.26 -18.33
CA ALA A 196 12.04 -10.37 -17.41
C ALA A 196 11.20 -9.30 -16.70
N THR A 197 10.30 -9.76 -15.85
CA THR A 197 9.44 -8.93 -15.01
C THR A 197 10.19 -8.50 -13.75
N SER A 198 10.35 -7.19 -13.56
CA SER A 198 10.78 -6.65 -12.26
C SER A 198 9.71 -6.98 -11.20
N ALA A 199 10.09 -7.00 -9.92
CA ALA A 199 9.15 -7.24 -8.82
C ALA A 199 7.94 -6.28 -8.86
N PHE A 200 8.18 -5.03 -9.30
CA PHE A 200 7.12 -4.07 -9.55
C PHE A 200 6.10 -4.54 -10.60
N ILE A 201 6.56 -5.09 -11.74
CA ILE A 201 5.66 -5.60 -12.78
C ILE A 201 4.89 -6.81 -12.25
N GLU A 202 5.54 -7.67 -11.46
CA GLU A 202 4.87 -8.82 -10.83
C GLU A 202 3.75 -8.37 -9.88
N ALA A 203 4.02 -7.40 -9.01
CA ALA A 203 3.04 -6.81 -8.11
C ALA A 203 1.87 -6.14 -8.85
N ALA A 204 2.16 -5.34 -9.87
CA ALA A 204 1.14 -4.64 -10.64
C ALA A 204 0.21 -5.62 -11.36
N GLU A 205 0.78 -6.65 -11.96
CA GLU A 205 0.03 -7.66 -12.70
C GLU A 205 -0.82 -8.54 -11.77
N ALA A 206 -0.31 -8.86 -10.58
CA ALA A 206 -1.07 -9.56 -9.54
C ALA A 206 -2.30 -8.78 -9.09
N ARG A 207 -2.14 -7.48 -8.80
CA ARG A 207 -3.24 -6.58 -8.44
C ARG A 207 -4.26 -6.48 -9.56
N ARG A 208 -3.80 -6.38 -10.81
CA ARG A 208 -4.66 -6.35 -11.99
C ARG A 208 -5.50 -7.63 -12.11
N MET A 209 -4.88 -8.80 -11.95
CA MET A 209 -5.59 -10.09 -11.95
C MET A 209 -6.65 -10.15 -10.85
N ALA A 210 -6.31 -9.75 -9.62
CA ALA A 210 -7.26 -9.72 -8.50
C ALA A 210 -8.44 -8.76 -8.76
N ALA A 211 -8.19 -7.56 -9.28
CA ALA A 211 -9.23 -6.61 -9.65
C ALA A 211 -10.18 -7.18 -10.72
N TYR A 212 -9.63 -7.86 -11.74
CA TYR A 212 -10.44 -8.52 -12.76
C TYR A 212 -11.26 -9.69 -12.22
N ALA A 213 -10.67 -10.52 -11.35
CA ALA A 213 -11.38 -11.64 -10.73
C ALA A 213 -12.59 -11.19 -9.91
N ARG A 214 -12.52 -10.02 -9.26
CA ARG A 214 -13.66 -9.44 -8.51
C ARG A 214 -14.84 -9.07 -9.41
N LEU A 215 -14.56 -8.58 -10.62
CA LEU A 215 -15.58 -8.07 -11.54
C LEU A 215 -16.12 -9.14 -12.51
N SER A 216 -15.37 -10.21 -12.71
CA SER A 216 -15.70 -11.21 -13.72
C SER A 216 -16.68 -12.26 -13.21
N PRO A 217 -17.69 -12.65 -14.01
CA PRO A 217 -18.54 -13.81 -13.73
C PRO A 217 -17.80 -15.14 -13.97
N SER A 218 -16.61 -15.12 -14.56
CA SER A 218 -15.82 -16.33 -14.80
C SER A 218 -15.44 -17.02 -13.49
N LYS A 219 -15.65 -18.34 -13.46
CA LYS A 219 -15.10 -19.24 -12.44
C LYS A 219 -13.75 -19.84 -12.86
N ASP A 220 -13.23 -19.47 -14.03
CA ASP A 220 -11.96 -19.98 -14.53
C ASP A 220 -10.82 -18.99 -14.26
N TRP A 221 -10.25 -19.11 -13.06
CA TRP A 221 -9.09 -18.36 -12.59
C TRP A 221 -7.92 -19.27 -12.22
N SER A 222 -8.05 -20.58 -12.45
CA SER A 222 -7.06 -21.58 -12.01
C SER A 222 -5.71 -21.33 -12.67
N HIS A 223 -5.70 -21.00 -13.97
CA HIS A 223 -4.46 -20.71 -14.69
C HIS A 223 -3.72 -19.48 -14.13
N GLN A 224 -4.45 -18.42 -13.79
CA GLN A 224 -3.88 -17.21 -13.20
C GLN A 224 -3.38 -17.48 -11.78
N LEU A 225 -4.09 -18.29 -11.00
CA LEU A 225 -3.64 -18.70 -9.67
C LEU A 225 -2.30 -19.47 -9.76
N ASP A 226 -2.18 -20.43 -10.69
CA ASP A 226 -0.93 -21.16 -10.92
C ASP A 226 0.20 -20.25 -11.40
N LEU A 227 -0.12 -19.25 -12.22
CA LEU A 227 0.83 -18.25 -12.68
C LEU A 227 1.34 -17.38 -11.52
N LEU A 228 0.45 -16.92 -10.63
CA LEU A 228 0.82 -16.17 -9.43
C LEU A 228 1.67 -17.03 -8.48
N HIS A 229 1.34 -18.32 -8.32
CA HIS A 229 2.17 -19.23 -7.52
C HIS A 229 3.60 -19.36 -8.08
N ARG A 230 3.77 -19.54 -9.39
CA ARG A 230 5.10 -19.55 -10.02
C ARG A 230 5.86 -18.22 -9.85
N ARG A 231 5.15 -17.10 -9.78
CA ARG A 231 5.73 -15.77 -9.51
C ARG A 231 6.15 -15.64 -8.05
N LEU A 232 5.33 -16.12 -7.13
CA LEU A 232 5.61 -16.14 -5.70
C LEU A 232 6.92 -16.87 -5.39
N LEU A 233 7.13 -18.06 -5.97
CA LEU A 233 8.38 -18.83 -5.80
C LEU A 233 9.62 -18.03 -6.22
N ARG A 234 9.55 -17.20 -7.27
CA ARG A 234 10.66 -16.31 -7.66
C ARG A 234 10.89 -15.19 -6.65
N MET A 235 9.81 -14.62 -6.10
CA MET A 235 9.91 -13.54 -5.10
C MET A 235 10.42 -14.06 -3.75
N ILE A 236 10.12 -15.31 -3.40
CA ILE A 236 10.72 -16.02 -2.26
C ILE A 236 12.23 -16.14 -2.46
N GLN A 237 12.68 -16.61 -3.64
CA GLN A 237 14.10 -16.73 -3.95
C GLN A 237 14.85 -15.40 -3.91
N SER A 238 14.19 -14.29 -4.28
CA SER A 238 14.79 -12.95 -4.23
C SER A 238 14.67 -12.26 -2.86
N GLY A 239 13.94 -12.84 -1.90
CA GLY A 239 13.69 -12.22 -0.60
C GLY A 239 12.80 -10.98 -0.63
N ASP A 240 12.03 -10.76 -1.71
CA ASP A 240 11.15 -9.58 -1.81
C ASP A 240 9.81 -9.84 -1.11
N THR A 241 9.80 -9.60 0.21
CA THR A 241 8.65 -9.85 1.09
C THR A 241 7.45 -8.97 0.76
N ALA A 242 7.66 -7.74 0.29
CA ALA A 242 6.57 -6.84 -0.09
C ALA A 242 5.82 -7.37 -1.33
N THR A 243 6.56 -7.79 -2.36
CA THR A 243 5.95 -8.37 -3.57
C THR A 243 5.34 -9.74 -3.29
N GLN A 244 5.94 -10.55 -2.40
CA GLN A 244 5.33 -11.80 -1.92
C GLN A 244 3.95 -11.54 -1.31
N SER A 245 3.83 -10.57 -0.40
CA SER A 245 2.56 -10.21 0.22
C SER A 245 1.49 -9.80 -0.80
N ILE A 246 1.86 -9.00 -1.80
CA ILE A 246 0.94 -8.57 -2.87
C ILE A 246 0.46 -9.78 -3.69
N LEU A 247 1.37 -10.69 -4.03
CA LEU A 247 1.04 -11.92 -4.77
C LEU A 247 0.11 -12.81 -3.95
N LEU A 248 0.39 -13.02 -2.67
CA LEU A 248 -0.43 -13.82 -1.77
C LEU A 248 -1.83 -13.21 -1.58
N ASN A 249 -1.94 -11.89 -1.40
CA ASN A 249 -3.24 -11.22 -1.33
C ASN A 249 -4.04 -11.39 -2.65
N ALA A 250 -3.38 -11.28 -3.80
CA ALA A 250 -4.03 -11.53 -5.09
C ALA A 250 -4.46 -13.00 -5.25
N MET A 251 -3.60 -13.94 -4.87
CA MET A 251 -3.91 -15.38 -4.85
C MET A 251 -5.11 -15.67 -3.94
N ALA A 252 -5.20 -15.04 -2.77
CA ALA A 252 -6.33 -15.19 -1.87
C ALA A 252 -7.65 -14.74 -2.51
N VAL A 253 -7.65 -13.60 -3.21
CA VAL A 253 -8.83 -13.11 -3.95
C VAL A 253 -9.25 -14.10 -5.06
N LEU A 254 -8.28 -14.64 -5.81
CA LEU A 254 -8.55 -15.62 -6.87
C LEU A 254 -9.05 -16.96 -6.29
N ALA A 255 -8.40 -17.47 -5.24
CA ALA A 255 -8.79 -18.71 -4.57
C ALA A 255 -10.21 -18.61 -4.00
N ARG A 256 -10.56 -17.49 -3.36
CA ARG A 256 -11.94 -17.20 -2.92
C ARG A 256 -12.91 -17.23 -4.09
N ARG A 257 -12.55 -16.63 -5.23
CA ARG A 257 -13.41 -16.61 -6.43
C ARG A 257 -13.62 -18.01 -7.03
N LEU A 258 -12.63 -18.89 -6.86
CA LEU A 258 -12.70 -20.30 -7.23
C LEU A 258 -13.48 -21.16 -6.21
N GLY A 259 -13.97 -20.59 -5.11
CA GLY A 259 -14.61 -21.32 -4.01
C GLY A 259 -13.62 -22.13 -3.15
N ARG A 260 -12.32 -21.90 -3.28
CA ARG A 260 -11.26 -22.58 -2.51
C ARG A 260 -10.96 -21.78 -1.24
N MET A 261 -11.91 -21.77 -0.29
CA MET A 261 -11.85 -20.89 0.88
C MET A 261 -10.66 -21.18 1.80
N ASP A 262 -10.32 -22.45 2.03
CA ASP A 262 -9.15 -22.82 2.84
C ASP A 262 -7.85 -22.27 2.24
N HIS A 263 -7.66 -22.43 0.94
CA HIS A 263 -6.49 -21.89 0.25
C HIS A 263 -6.47 -20.35 0.26
N ALA A 264 -7.65 -19.71 0.16
CA ALA A 264 -7.75 -18.26 0.30
C ALA A 264 -7.34 -17.79 1.70
N LEU A 265 -7.74 -18.53 2.73
CA LEU A 265 -7.41 -18.27 4.13
C LEU A 265 -5.92 -18.42 4.40
N ASP A 266 -5.28 -19.47 3.88
CA ASP A 266 -3.83 -19.67 4.01
C ASP A 266 -3.05 -18.53 3.34
N CYS A 267 -3.41 -18.20 2.10
CA CYS A 267 -2.80 -17.11 1.35
C CYS A 267 -2.94 -15.76 2.06
N ILE A 268 -4.14 -15.43 2.57
CA ILE A 268 -4.37 -14.12 3.18
C ILE A 268 -3.70 -13.98 4.55
N ARG A 269 -3.56 -15.08 5.32
CA ARG A 269 -2.79 -15.11 6.58
C ARG A 269 -1.32 -14.82 6.33
N GLU A 270 -0.73 -15.48 5.33
CA GLU A 270 0.67 -15.26 4.96
C GLU A 270 0.88 -13.85 4.39
N ALA A 271 -0.05 -13.38 3.55
CA ALA A 271 -0.04 -12.01 3.05
C ALA A 271 -0.05 -10.98 4.19
N ALA A 272 -0.92 -11.16 5.18
CA ALA A 272 -1.05 -10.28 6.34
C ALA A 272 0.26 -10.23 7.13
N ALA A 273 0.85 -11.38 7.45
CA ALA A 273 2.12 -11.45 8.15
C ALA A 273 3.23 -10.68 7.41
N LEU A 274 3.33 -10.86 6.10
CA LEU A 274 4.35 -10.19 5.28
C LEU A 274 4.09 -8.69 5.10
N ALA A 275 2.83 -8.26 4.96
CA ALA A 275 2.47 -6.83 4.86
C ALA A 275 2.75 -6.08 6.16
N ILE A 276 2.49 -6.74 7.29
CA ILE A 276 2.82 -6.24 8.61
C ILE A 276 4.33 -6.17 8.79
N PHE A 277 5.06 -7.22 8.40
CA PHE A 277 6.52 -7.23 8.46
C PHE A 277 7.15 -6.12 7.59
N SER A 278 6.59 -5.84 6.42
CA SER A 278 7.07 -4.79 5.53
C SER A 278 6.64 -3.37 5.94
N GLY A 279 5.65 -3.24 6.81
CA GLY A 279 5.05 -1.95 7.17
C GLY A 279 4.32 -1.24 6.04
N ASP A 280 3.86 -2.00 5.04
CA ASP A 280 3.01 -1.46 3.98
C ASP A 280 1.58 -1.29 4.49
N ILE A 281 1.30 -0.16 5.14
CA ILE A 281 0.00 0.13 5.75
C ILE A 281 -1.15 0.05 4.73
N VAL A 282 -0.92 0.48 3.48
CA VAL A 282 -1.99 0.42 2.47
C VAL A 282 -2.28 -1.03 2.06
N LEU A 283 -1.24 -1.86 2.02
CA LEU A 283 -1.43 -3.29 1.82
C LEU A 283 -2.09 -3.96 3.04
N ILE A 284 -1.74 -3.56 4.26
CA ILE A 284 -2.41 -4.02 5.50
C ILE A 284 -3.90 -3.69 5.46
N GLN A 285 -4.28 -2.47 5.07
CA GLN A 285 -5.68 -2.08 4.88
C GLN A 285 -6.38 -3.02 3.90
N ASN A 286 -5.88 -3.14 2.67
CA ASN A 286 -6.49 -3.97 1.63
C ASN A 286 -6.57 -5.45 2.02
N ILE A 287 -5.54 -5.96 2.72
CA ILE A 287 -5.54 -7.32 3.26
C ILE A 287 -6.60 -7.46 4.35
N SER A 288 -6.74 -6.48 5.26
CA SER A 288 -7.75 -6.52 6.33
C SER A 288 -9.16 -6.65 5.74
N PHE A 289 -9.49 -5.85 4.71
CA PHE A 289 -10.74 -5.98 3.98
C PHE A 289 -10.91 -7.37 3.33
N ASN A 290 -9.92 -7.83 2.56
CA ASN A 290 -10.04 -9.13 1.87
C ASN A 290 -10.11 -10.30 2.86
N PHE A 291 -9.40 -10.21 3.99
CA PHE A 291 -9.38 -11.21 5.04
C PHE A 291 -10.73 -11.28 5.73
N GLY A 292 -11.29 -10.14 6.13
CA GLY A 292 -12.66 -10.09 6.67
C GLY A 292 -13.67 -10.71 5.71
N ASN A 293 -13.55 -10.45 4.41
CA ASN A 293 -14.42 -11.01 3.38
C ASN A 293 -14.24 -12.52 3.17
N ILE A 294 -13.01 -13.05 3.29
CA ILE A 294 -12.73 -14.49 3.22
C ILE A 294 -13.31 -15.20 4.45
N ILE A 295 -13.04 -14.69 5.66
CA ILE A 295 -13.57 -15.28 6.89
C ILE A 295 -15.10 -15.24 6.89
N THR A 296 -15.70 -14.14 6.43
CA THR A 296 -17.15 -14.04 6.26
C THR A 296 -17.69 -15.16 5.37
N GLY A 297 -17.02 -15.43 4.24
CA GLY A 297 -17.39 -16.53 3.34
C GLY A 297 -17.34 -17.89 4.05
N ILE A 298 -16.27 -18.14 4.80
CA ILE A 298 -16.13 -19.38 5.59
C ILE A 298 -17.22 -19.47 6.66
N ALA A 299 -17.46 -18.39 7.41
CA ALA A 299 -18.46 -18.35 8.48
C ALA A 299 -19.90 -18.52 7.96
N ARG A 300 -20.18 -18.24 6.69
CA ARG A 300 -21.50 -18.53 6.09
C ARG A 300 -21.69 -20.02 5.82
N ASP A 301 -20.62 -20.73 5.46
CA ASP A 301 -20.66 -22.17 5.20
C ASP A 301 -20.52 -22.98 6.50
N ASP A 302 -19.72 -22.48 7.45
CA ASP A 302 -19.53 -23.02 8.80
C ASP A 302 -19.56 -21.89 9.85
N PRO A 303 -20.74 -21.56 10.40
CA PRO A 303 -20.92 -20.50 11.39
C PRO A 303 -20.09 -20.67 12.68
N GLY A 304 -19.59 -21.87 12.97
CA GLY A 304 -18.75 -22.15 14.13
C GLY A 304 -17.25 -21.90 13.89
N ALA A 305 -16.82 -21.76 12.63
CA ALA A 305 -15.40 -21.65 12.28
C ALA A 305 -14.75 -20.37 12.81
N PHE A 306 -15.50 -19.26 12.78
CA PHE A 306 -15.03 -17.96 13.27
C PHE A 306 -16.16 -17.18 13.94
N PRO A 307 -15.89 -16.58 15.11
CA PRO A 307 -16.89 -15.77 15.79
C PRO A 307 -17.08 -14.41 15.06
N PRO A 308 -18.28 -13.82 15.08
CA PRO A 308 -18.59 -12.56 14.38
C PRO A 308 -17.60 -11.42 14.60
N GLU A 309 -17.09 -11.32 15.81
CA GLU A 309 -16.14 -10.30 16.25
C GLU A 309 -14.84 -10.35 15.44
N THR A 310 -14.48 -11.51 14.90
CA THR A 310 -13.23 -11.67 14.13
C THR A 310 -13.34 -10.99 12.76
N TYR A 311 -14.36 -11.31 11.97
CA TYR A 311 -14.49 -10.71 10.65
C TYR A 311 -14.98 -9.27 10.72
N LEU A 312 -15.86 -8.91 11.68
CA LEU A 312 -16.25 -7.52 11.90
C LEU A 312 -15.07 -6.68 12.39
N GLY A 313 -14.19 -7.24 13.22
CA GLY A 313 -12.95 -6.59 13.63
C GLY A 313 -12.03 -6.28 12.44
N LEU A 314 -11.83 -7.24 11.52
CA LEU A 314 -11.00 -6.98 10.33
C LEU A 314 -11.56 -5.85 9.45
N LEU A 315 -12.88 -5.75 9.33
CA LEU A 315 -13.53 -4.63 8.64
C LEU A 315 -13.40 -3.33 9.42
N GLN A 316 -13.53 -3.37 10.74
CA GLN A 316 -13.30 -2.21 11.61
C GLN A 316 -11.88 -1.68 11.46
N LEU A 317 -10.89 -2.57 11.37
CA LEU A 317 -9.49 -2.20 11.18
C LEU A 317 -9.29 -1.47 9.86
N ASP A 318 -9.88 -1.97 8.76
CA ASP A 318 -9.85 -1.28 7.47
C ASP A 318 -10.43 0.14 7.56
N ILE A 319 -11.60 0.28 8.19
CA ILE A 319 -12.29 1.56 8.39
C ILE A 319 -11.43 2.51 9.22
N GLU A 320 -10.86 2.04 10.34
CA GLU A 320 -10.01 2.87 11.22
C GLU A 320 -8.71 3.31 10.52
N LEU A 321 -8.08 2.42 9.75
CA LEU A 321 -6.89 2.76 8.97
C LEU A 321 -7.21 3.85 7.94
N ARG A 322 -8.33 3.72 7.22
CA ARG A 322 -8.84 4.75 6.29
C ARG A 322 -9.06 6.09 7.00
N GLU A 323 -9.80 6.08 8.10
CA GLU A 323 -10.18 7.30 8.82
C GLU A 323 -8.97 8.03 9.41
N ARG A 324 -8.02 7.30 10.00
CA ARG A 324 -6.85 7.90 10.66
C ARG A 324 -5.78 8.33 9.68
N LEU A 325 -5.48 7.48 8.70
CA LEU A 325 -4.36 7.68 7.79
C LEU A 325 -4.78 8.30 6.46
N GLN A 326 -6.09 8.52 6.27
CA GLN A 326 -6.63 9.23 5.12
C GLN A 326 -6.29 8.51 3.78
N ILE A 327 -6.16 7.18 3.83
CA ILE A 327 -5.88 6.28 2.69
C ILE A 327 -7.17 5.60 2.19
N GLY A 328 -7.29 5.26 0.91
CA GLY A 328 -8.46 4.51 0.39
C GLY A 328 -9.79 5.27 0.46
N LYS A 329 -9.78 6.60 0.25
CA LYS A 329 -10.96 7.48 0.34
C LYS A 329 -12.01 7.28 -0.77
N ASP A 330 -11.69 6.49 -1.78
CA ASP A 330 -12.47 6.35 -3.00
C ASP A 330 -13.43 5.15 -2.97
N SER A 331 -13.52 4.41 -1.88
CA SER A 331 -14.47 3.31 -1.75
C SER A 331 -15.04 3.18 -0.34
N ALA A 332 -16.32 2.80 -0.27
CA ALA A 332 -17.06 2.54 0.97
C ALA A 332 -17.22 1.04 1.25
N GLN A 333 -16.35 0.20 0.67
CA GLN A 333 -16.52 -1.26 0.65
C GLN A 333 -16.53 -1.89 2.05
N ALA A 334 -15.67 -1.44 2.95
CA ALA A 334 -15.61 -1.98 4.30
C ALA A 334 -16.84 -1.59 5.12
N GLU A 335 -17.28 -0.33 5.03
CA GLU A 335 -18.49 0.16 5.69
C GLU A 335 -19.73 -0.59 5.18
N LEU A 336 -19.86 -0.74 3.86
CA LEU A 336 -20.99 -1.44 3.25
C LEU A 336 -21.02 -2.92 3.61
N LEU A 337 -19.86 -3.59 3.64
CA LEU A 337 -19.78 -4.99 4.05
C LEU A 337 -20.10 -5.13 5.54
N TYR A 338 -19.56 -4.27 6.39
CA TYR A 338 -19.88 -4.26 7.83
C TYR A 338 -21.38 -4.09 8.04
N ALA A 339 -21.97 -3.11 7.36
CA ALA A 339 -23.39 -2.82 7.47
C ALA A 339 -24.26 -3.99 6.99
N TYR A 340 -23.84 -4.67 5.92
CA TYR A 340 -24.51 -5.87 5.41
C TYR A 340 -24.46 -7.03 6.41
N LEU A 341 -23.29 -7.28 7.01
CA LEU A 341 -23.13 -8.35 8.00
C LEU A 341 -23.88 -8.05 9.31
N SER A 342 -23.91 -6.78 9.72
CA SER A 342 -24.73 -6.35 10.87
C SER A 342 -26.21 -6.60 10.61
N TYR A 343 -26.67 -6.31 9.39
CA TYR A 343 -28.04 -6.62 8.97
C TYR A 343 -28.32 -8.13 8.98
N GLU A 344 -27.42 -8.98 8.46
CA GLU A 344 -27.58 -10.45 8.50
C GLU A 344 -27.67 -10.99 9.93
N GLN A 345 -27.03 -10.33 10.90
CA GLN A 345 -27.09 -10.66 12.32
C GLN A 345 -28.33 -10.10 13.03
N GLY A 346 -29.20 -9.37 12.32
CA GLY A 346 -30.37 -8.69 12.91
C GLY A 346 -30.02 -7.41 13.69
N ASN A 347 -28.77 -6.97 13.66
CA ASN A 347 -28.31 -5.74 14.30
C ASN A 347 -28.54 -4.54 13.38
N PHE A 348 -29.81 -4.12 13.28
CA PHE A 348 -30.23 -3.07 12.36
C PHE A 348 -29.69 -1.68 12.70
N ASP A 349 -29.33 -1.42 13.96
CA ASP A 349 -28.78 -0.14 14.38
C ASP A 349 -27.33 0.03 13.91
N ASP A 350 -26.50 -1.01 14.03
CA ASP A 350 -25.16 -1.01 13.45
C ASP A 350 -25.23 -0.98 11.92
N ALA A 351 -26.14 -1.73 11.30
CA ALA A 351 -26.35 -1.69 9.86
C ALA A 351 -26.66 -0.26 9.37
N ARG A 352 -27.57 0.47 10.05
CA ARG A 352 -27.87 1.87 9.74
C ARG A 352 -26.69 2.79 9.97
N THR A 353 -25.94 2.58 11.04
CA THR A 353 -24.76 3.39 11.40
C THR A 353 -23.68 3.30 10.31
N TYR A 354 -23.33 2.08 9.89
CA TYR A 354 -22.30 1.89 8.86
C TYR A 354 -22.80 2.24 7.46
N LEU A 355 -24.10 2.08 7.16
CA LEU A 355 -24.69 2.59 5.92
C LEU A 355 -24.59 4.12 5.83
N ALA A 356 -24.80 4.85 6.94
CA ALA A 356 -24.63 6.30 6.97
C ALA A 356 -23.16 6.72 6.79
N LYS A 357 -22.20 5.96 7.37
CA LYS A 357 -20.77 6.18 7.11
C LYS A 357 -20.43 5.97 5.63
N ALA A 358 -20.96 4.92 5.01
CA ALA A 358 -20.79 4.64 3.59
C ALA A 358 -21.34 5.78 2.72
N ASP A 359 -22.52 6.32 3.04
CA ASP A 359 -23.14 7.44 2.31
C ASP A 359 -22.23 8.68 2.27
N ALA A 360 -21.52 8.99 3.36
CA ALA A 360 -20.58 10.12 3.43
C ALA A 360 -19.40 9.95 2.45
N ILE A 361 -18.93 8.73 2.23
CA ILE A 361 -17.83 8.40 1.31
C ILE A 361 -18.35 8.39 -0.13
N ILE A 362 -19.48 7.73 -0.38
CA ILE A 362 -20.09 7.59 -1.71
C ILE A 362 -20.46 8.95 -2.30
N ALA A 363 -20.87 9.91 -1.46
CA ALA A 363 -21.12 11.30 -1.88
C ALA A 363 -19.91 11.93 -2.60
N GLN A 364 -18.70 11.49 -2.25
CA GLN A 364 -17.44 11.95 -2.83
C GLN A 364 -16.96 11.03 -3.96
N SER A 365 -16.96 9.72 -3.76
CA SER A 365 -16.33 8.77 -4.70
C SER A 365 -17.19 8.45 -5.93
N ARG A 366 -18.51 8.43 -5.77
CA ARG A 366 -19.51 8.06 -6.81
C ARG A 366 -19.22 6.71 -7.51
N GLN A 367 -18.56 5.77 -6.82
CA GLN A 367 -18.32 4.44 -7.36
C GLN A 367 -19.64 3.69 -7.57
N ALA A 368 -19.91 3.26 -8.80
CA ALA A 368 -21.20 2.69 -9.18
C ALA A 368 -21.53 1.38 -8.44
N LEU A 369 -20.53 0.55 -8.15
CA LEU A 369 -20.72 -0.70 -7.42
C LEU A 369 -20.99 -0.47 -5.93
N ASP A 370 -20.40 0.57 -5.34
CA ASP A 370 -20.68 0.95 -3.95
C ASP A 370 -22.10 1.52 -3.86
N LEU A 371 -22.53 2.32 -4.84
CA LEU A 371 -23.92 2.79 -4.97
C LEU A 371 -24.93 1.64 -5.11
N ALA A 372 -24.59 0.60 -5.88
CA ALA A 372 -25.43 -0.59 -6.05
C ALA A 372 -25.58 -1.34 -4.72
N LEU A 373 -24.47 -1.61 -4.02
CA LEU A 373 -24.49 -2.31 -2.74
C LEU A 373 -25.21 -1.50 -1.66
N ARG A 374 -24.95 -0.19 -1.60
CA ARG A 374 -25.69 0.76 -0.75
C ARG A 374 -27.19 0.66 -0.99
N SER A 375 -27.62 0.68 -2.26
CA SER A 375 -29.03 0.60 -2.64
C SER A 375 -29.66 -0.74 -2.26
N ARG A 376 -28.91 -1.85 -2.42
CA ARG A 376 -29.32 -3.18 -1.95
C ARG A 376 -29.56 -3.16 -0.44
N LEU A 377 -28.59 -2.72 0.34
CA LEU A 377 -28.67 -2.74 1.80
C LEU A 377 -29.76 -1.83 2.34
N PHE A 378 -29.89 -0.62 1.80
CA PHE A 378 -31.03 0.26 2.13
C PHE A 378 -32.36 -0.44 1.85
N GLY A 379 -32.48 -1.10 0.69
CA GLY A 379 -33.69 -1.82 0.32
C GLY A 379 -34.03 -2.96 1.27
N LEU A 380 -33.04 -3.78 1.64
CA LEU A 380 -33.18 -4.85 2.61
C LEU A 380 -33.65 -4.33 3.98
N LEU A 381 -32.98 -3.30 4.51
CA LEU A 381 -33.35 -2.69 5.78
C LEU A 381 -34.78 -2.13 5.74
N ALA A 382 -35.11 -1.37 4.70
CA ALA A 382 -36.41 -0.74 4.59
C ALA A 382 -37.56 -1.76 4.48
N CYS A 383 -37.36 -2.84 3.73
CA CYS A 383 -38.36 -3.89 3.60
C CYS A 383 -38.53 -4.71 4.89
N ASP A 384 -37.45 -4.93 5.64
CA ASP A 384 -37.50 -5.83 6.81
C ASP A 384 -37.85 -5.09 8.11
N THR A 385 -37.71 -3.77 8.17
CA THR A 385 -38.03 -2.97 9.38
C THR A 385 -39.31 -2.16 9.27
N HIS A 386 -40.01 -2.19 8.14
CA HIS A 386 -41.26 -1.44 7.94
C HIS A 386 -42.39 -2.32 7.41
N ALA A 387 -43.63 -1.92 7.70
CA ALA A 387 -44.81 -2.65 7.24
C ALA A 387 -44.92 -2.64 5.70
N PRO A 388 -45.38 -3.74 5.06
CA PRO A 388 -45.50 -3.85 3.59
C PRO A 388 -46.30 -2.73 2.91
N CYS A 389 -47.27 -2.14 3.60
CA CYS A 389 -48.09 -1.04 3.06
C CYS A 389 -47.49 0.36 3.27
N SER A 390 -46.31 0.47 3.88
CA SER A 390 -45.68 1.76 4.16
C SER A 390 -44.93 2.31 2.94
N GLN A 391 -44.78 3.64 2.88
CA GLN A 391 -43.98 4.28 1.84
C GLN A 391 -42.52 3.80 1.88
N GLN A 392 -41.98 3.60 3.09
CA GLN A 392 -40.60 3.14 3.29
C GLN A 392 -40.38 1.74 2.71
N PHE A 393 -41.34 0.83 2.86
CA PHE A 393 -41.27 -0.49 2.25
C PHE A 393 -41.28 -0.41 0.71
N ALA A 394 -42.15 0.43 0.14
CA ALA A 394 -42.19 0.68 -1.30
C ALA A 394 -40.87 1.28 -1.84
N ASP A 395 -40.30 2.23 -1.11
CA ASP A 395 -38.99 2.82 -1.40
C ASP A 395 -37.88 1.76 -1.32
N GLY A 396 -37.99 0.81 -0.38
CA GLY A 396 -37.09 -0.32 -0.24
C GLY A 396 -37.09 -1.24 -1.46
N LEU A 397 -38.28 -1.64 -1.94
CA LEU A 397 -38.42 -2.43 -3.16
C LEU A 397 -37.87 -1.69 -4.40
N ALA A 398 -38.10 -0.39 -4.51
CA ALA A 398 -37.54 0.43 -5.58
C ALA A 398 -36.01 0.47 -5.53
N ALA A 399 -35.42 0.56 -4.33
CA ALA A 399 -33.96 0.54 -4.16
C ALA A 399 -33.34 -0.82 -4.53
N LEU A 400 -34.00 -1.94 -4.19
CA LEU A 400 -33.57 -3.28 -4.62
C LEU A 400 -33.58 -3.42 -6.15
N ARG A 401 -34.64 -2.96 -6.84
CA ARG A 401 -34.68 -2.96 -8.31
C ARG A 401 -33.52 -2.17 -8.90
N LYS A 402 -33.30 -0.94 -8.42
CA LYS A 402 -32.20 -0.09 -8.86
C LYS A 402 -30.83 -0.72 -8.62
N ALA A 403 -30.64 -1.41 -7.50
CA ALA A 403 -29.40 -2.13 -7.20
C ALA A 403 -29.14 -3.26 -8.22
N ALA A 404 -30.14 -4.08 -8.52
CA ALA A 404 -30.04 -5.15 -9.52
C ALA A 404 -29.67 -4.60 -10.91
N GLU A 405 -30.37 -3.55 -11.37
CA GLU A 405 -30.09 -2.87 -12.64
C GLU A 405 -28.66 -2.33 -12.69
N THR A 406 -28.21 -1.69 -11.61
CA THR A 406 -26.85 -1.11 -11.55
C THR A 406 -25.78 -2.20 -11.62
N TYR A 407 -25.96 -3.32 -10.91
CA TYR A 407 -25.03 -4.45 -10.99
C TYR A 407 -24.97 -5.05 -12.39
N GLU A 408 -26.12 -5.22 -13.05
CA GLU A 408 -26.21 -5.73 -14.42
C GLU A 408 -25.52 -4.81 -15.43
N GLN A 409 -25.76 -3.49 -15.35
CA GLN A 409 -25.08 -2.49 -16.19
C GLN A 409 -23.55 -2.53 -16.07
N HIS A 410 -23.03 -2.95 -14.91
CA HIS A 410 -21.59 -3.06 -14.64
C HIS A 410 -21.05 -4.50 -14.78
N GLY A 411 -21.86 -5.43 -15.31
CA GLY A 411 -21.44 -6.81 -15.59
C GLY A 411 -21.37 -7.73 -14.37
N ASN A 412 -21.81 -7.30 -13.18
CA ASN A 412 -21.86 -8.14 -11.99
C ASN A 412 -23.16 -8.94 -11.92
N LEU A 413 -23.33 -9.87 -12.87
CA LEU A 413 -24.55 -10.66 -13.05
C LEU A 413 -24.90 -11.52 -11.83
N VAL A 414 -23.90 -11.98 -11.07
CA VAL A 414 -24.11 -12.79 -9.87
C VAL A 414 -24.79 -11.95 -8.78
N ALA A 415 -24.27 -10.76 -8.49
CA ALA A 415 -24.88 -9.86 -7.51
C ALA A 415 -26.26 -9.37 -7.97
N ALA A 416 -26.44 -9.09 -9.26
CA ALA A 416 -27.75 -8.73 -9.81
C ALA A 416 -28.80 -9.82 -9.54
N GLU A 417 -28.43 -11.09 -9.76
CA GLU A 417 -29.32 -12.22 -9.53
C GLU A 417 -29.65 -12.44 -8.05
N GLU A 418 -28.69 -12.28 -7.15
CA GLU A 418 -28.93 -12.30 -5.71
C GLU A 418 -29.95 -11.22 -5.29
N VAL A 419 -29.77 -9.99 -5.78
CA VAL A 419 -30.70 -8.88 -5.47
C VAL A 419 -32.10 -9.14 -6.03
N ARG A 420 -32.21 -9.78 -7.20
CA ARG A 420 -33.52 -10.17 -7.75
C ARG A 420 -34.22 -11.21 -6.88
N ARG A 421 -33.48 -12.16 -6.30
CA ARG A 421 -34.02 -13.11 -5.33
C ARG A 421 -34.49 -12.39 -4.06
N ASP A 422 -33.68 -11.47 -3.53
CA ASP A 422 -34.06 -10.63 -2.38
C ASP A 422 -35.33 -9.81 -2.64
N LEU A 423 -35.46 -9.27 -3.86
CA LEU A 423 -36.63 -8.53 -4.32
C LEU A 423 -37.86 -9.44 -4.45
N ALA A 424 -37.72 -10.60 -5.10
CA ALA A 424 -38.83 -11.52 -5.33
C ALA A 424 -39.38 -12.08 -4.01
N SER A 425 -38.53 -12.39 -3.04
CA SER A 425 -38.96 -12.89 -1.73
C SER A 425 -39.77 -11.85 -0.95
N ARG A 426 -39.50 -10.55 -1.16
CA ARG A 426 -40.17 -9.44 -0.46
C ARG A 426 -41.35 -8.84 -1.20
N ALA A 427 -41.42 -9.04 -2.51
CA ALA A 427 -42.55 -8.60 -3.34
C ALA A 427 -43.64 -9.68 -3.51
N GLY A 428 -43.29 -10.95 -3.25
CA GLY A 428 -44.21 -12.09 -3.25
C GLY A 428 -44.64 -12.57 -1.85
N LEU A 429 -44.04 -12.01 -0.80
CA LEU A 429 -44.73 -11.69 0.46
C LEU A 429 -45.52 -10.39 0.25
#